data_AF-I3S335-F1
#
_entry.id   AF-I3S335-F1
#
_cell.length_a   1.000
_cell.length_b   1.000
_cell.length_c   1.000
_cell.angle_alpha   90.00
_cell.angle_beta   90.00
_cell.angle_gamma   90.00
#
_symmetry.space_group_name_H-M   'P 1'
#
loop_
_entity.id
_entity.type
_entity.pdbx_description
1 polymer ?
#
loop_
_entity_poly.entity_id
_entity_poly.type
_entity_poly.pdbx_seq_one_letter_code
_entity_poly.pdbx_strand_id
1 'polypeptide(L)'
;MYPICRNLTALNLSYAAGIHGNELIKLIYHCGKLQRLWIMDCIGDKGLGIVASTCKELQELRVFPSAPFGNPAAVTEKGLVAISAGCRKLHSLLYFCHQMTNAALITVAKNCPNFIRFRLCILDATKPDPDTMQPLDEGFGAIVQSCKRLRRLSLSDQLTDQVFLYIGMYAEQLEMLSIAFAGESDQGMQYALNGCKKLRKLEIRDCPFGNMALLADIGKYETMRSLWMSSCEVTVGACKELAEKMPRLNVEIFNENEQEECSLEDEQSVEKMYLYRTLAGKRNDAPEYVCTL
;
A
#
# COMPACT_ATOMS: atom_id res chain seq x y z
N MET A 1 5.48 -37.94 -6.98
CA MET A 1 4.50 -37.31 -6.07
C MET A 1 5.26 -36.85 -4.84
N TYR A 2 5.23 -35.57 -4.48
CA TYR A 2 5.96 -35.06 -3.31
C TYR A 2 5.09 -35.23 -2.05
N PRO A 3 5.44 -36.13 -1.11
CA PRO A 3 4.59 -36.45 0.05
C PRO A 3 4.31 -35.23 0.94
N ILE A 4 5.25 -34.27 0.94
CA ILE A 4 5.20 -33.08 1.78
C ILE A 4 4.05 -32.13 1.42
N CYS A 5 3.65 -32.06 0.15
CA CYS A 5 2.65 -31.09 -0.35
C CYS A 5 1.31 -31.18 0.38
N ARG A 6 0.87 -32.39 0.77
CA ARG A 6 -0.43 -32.62 1.41
C ARG A 6 -0.56 -31.97 2.79
N ASN A 7 0.57 -31.66 3.44
CA ASN A 7 0.62 -31.08 4.78
C ASN A 7 1.22 -29.68 4.82
N LEU A 8 1.64 -29.11 3.68
CA LEU A 8 2.16 -27.75 3.64
C LEU A 8 1.07 -26.75 4.02
N THR A 9 1.37 -25.93 5.02
CA THR A 9 0.55 -24.78 5.45
C THR A 9 1.15 -23.46 4.98
N ALA A 10 2.44 -23.42 4.68
CA ALA A 10 3.12 -22.25 4.12
C ALA A 10 4.05 -22.68 2.99
N LEU A 11 4.01 -21.94 1.89
CA LEU A 11 4.84 -22.18 0.72
C LEU A 11 5.31 -20.83 0.16
N ASN A 12 6.63 -20.67 0.10
CA ASN A 12 7.25 -19.49 -0.48
C ASN A 12 8.01 -19.86 -1.76
N LEU A 13 7.55 -19.32 -2.88
CA LEU A 13 8.09 -19.50 -4.22
C LEU A 13 8.53 -18.16 -4.83
N SER A 14 8.76 -17.12 -4.02
CA SER A 14 9.15 -15.78 -4.48
C SER A 14 10.53 -15.73 -5.16
N TYR A 15 11.35 -16.77 -4.99
CA TYR A 15 12.68 -16.88 -5.62
C TYR A 15 12.71 -17.93 -6.73
N ALA A 16 11.55 -18.52 -7.07
CA ALA A 16 11.44 -19.61 -8.02
C ALA A 16 11.22 -19.09 -9.47
N ALA A 17 11.99 -18.07 -9.88
CA ALA A 17 11.83 -17.42 -11.19
C ALA A 17 12.04 -18.37 -12.39
N GLY A 18 12.77 -19.47 -12.19
CA GLY A 18 12.98 -20.51 -13.21
C GLY A 18 11.86 -21.55 -13.32
N ILE A 19 10.81 -21.48 -12.50
CA ILE A 19 9.68 -22.43 -12.55
C ILE A 19 8.54 -21.80 -13.36
N HIS A 20 8.21 -22.43 -14.50
CA HIS A 20 7.08 -22.01 -15.33
C HIS A 20 5.73 -22.24 -14.64
N GLY A 21 4.71 -21.43 -14.99
CA GLY A 21 3.37 -21.48 -14.40
C GLY A 21 2.74 -22.88 -14.34
N ASN A 22 2.92 -23.71 -15.37
CA ASN A 22 2.38 -25.08 -15.40
C ASN A 22 2.98 -25.99 -14.32
N GLU A 23 4.28 -25.83 -14.01
CA GLU A 23 4.93 -26.62 -12.94
C GLU A 23 4.51 -26.13 -11.56
N LEU A 24 4.31 -24.81 -11.38
CA LEU A 24 3.72 -24.24 -10.16
C LEU A 24 2.32 -24.81 -9.91
N ILE A 25 1.49 -24.89 -10.95
CA ILE A 25 0.13 -25.44 -10.89
C ILE A 25 0.14 -26.90 -10.43
N LYS A 26 1.02 -27.73 -11.01
CA LYS A 26 1.16 -29.16 -10.62
C LYS A 26 1.51 -29.31 -9.14
N LEU A 27 2.38 -28.45 -8.61
CA LEU A 27 2.74 -28.44 -7.20
C LEU A 27 1.54 -28.04 -6.32
N ILE A 28 0.89 -26.93 -6.66
CA ILE A 28 -0.23 -26.34 -5.90
C ILE A 28 -1.43 -27.28 -5.83
N TYR A 29 -1.68 -28.07 -6.89
CA TYR A 29 -2.78 -29.03 -6.95
C TYR A 29 -2.78 -30.03 -5.79
N HIS A 30 -1.63 -30.24 -5.15
CA HIS A 30 -1.48 -31.15 -4.01
C HIS A 30 -1.44 -30.45 -2.64
N CYS A 31 -1.55 -29.12 -2.59
CA CYS A 31 -1.39 -28.28 -1.40
C CYS A 31 -2.73 -27.82 -0.80
N GLY A 32 -3.64 -28.76 -0.50
CA GLY A 32 -4.99 -28.44 -0.01
C GLY A 32 -5.06 -27.76 1.37
N LYS A 33 -4.03 -27.92 2.20
CA LYS A 33 -3.95 -27.32 3.56
C LYS A 33 -3.22 -25.97 3.59
N LEU A 34 -2.90 -25.41 2.43
CA LEU A 34 -2.07 -24.22 2.35
C LEU A 34 -2.81 -22.99 2.91
N GLN A 35 -2.17 -22.32 3.86
CA GLN A 35 -2.66 -21.11 4.52
C GLN A 35 -1.90 -19.87 4.08
N ARG A 36 -0.62 -20.00 3.71
CA ARG A 36 0.21 -18.89 3.23
C ARG A 36 0.90 -19.27 1.93
N LEU A 37 0.67 -18.49 0.89
CA LEU A 37 1.30 -18.66 -0.42
C LEU A 37 1.97 -17.37 -0.85
N TRP A 38 3.27 -17.43 -1.10
CA TRP A 38 4.04 -16.37 -1.74
C TRP A 38 4.50 -16.90 -3.09
N ILE A 39 4.18 -16.21 -4.18
CA ILE A 39 4.39 -16.70 -5.54
C ILE A 39 4.68 -15.55 -6.50
N MET A 40 5.27 -15.86 -7.63
CA MET A 40 5.48 -14.90 -8.72
C MET A 40 4.23 -14.82 -9.61
N ASP A 41 4.00 -13.68 -10.24
CA ASP A 41 2.91 -13.42 -11.19
C ASP A 41 2.93 -14.33 -12.43
N CYS A 42 4.06 -14.97 -12.76
CA CYS A 42 4.18 -15.92 -13.87
C CYS A 42 3.27 -17.15 -13.75
N ILE A 43 2.60 -17.35 -12.61
CA ILE A 43 1.51 -18.31 -12.44
C ILE A 43 0.28 -17.97 -13.31
N GLY A 44 0.07 -16.69 -13.61
CA GLY A 44 -1.07 -16.16 -14.36
C GLY A 44 -2.43 -16.41 -13.70
N ASP A 45 -3.47 -15.79 -14.27
CA ASP A 45 -4.84 -15.88 -13.73
C ASP A 45 -5.38 -17.32 -13.72
N LYS A 46 -5.03 -18.13 -14.72
CA LYS A 46 -5.42 -19.54 -14.78
C LYS A 46 -4.85 -20.32 -13.59
N GLY A 47 -3.59 -20.09 -13.24
CA GLY A 47 -2.97 -20.75 -12.10
C GLY A 47 -3.51 -20.24 -10.77
N LEU A 48 -3.82 -18.94 -10.65
CA LEU A 48 -4.57 -18.42 -9.49
C LEU A 48 -5.97 -19.02 -9.38
N GLY A 49 -6.63 -19.33 -10.50
CA GLY A 49 -7.87 -20.11 -10.51
C GLY A 49 -7.72 -21.51 -9.91
N ILE A 50 -6.57 -22.18 -10.15
CA ILE A 50 -6.26 -23.47 -9.52
C ILE A 50 -5.95 -23.32 -8.03
N VAL A 51 -5.23 -22.27 -7.63
CA VAL A 51 -5.04 -21.95 -6.20
C VAL A 51 -6.40 -21.77 -5.53
N ALA A 52 -7.30 -21.00 -6.14
CA ALA A 52 -8.63 -20.73 -5.63
C ALA A 52 -9.49 -22.00 -5.49
N SER A 53 -9.38 -22.95 -6.43
CA SER A 53 -10.13 -24.21 -6.36
C SER A 53 -9.52 -25.22 -5.38
N THR A 54 -8.22 -25.15 -5.12
CA THR A 54 -7.48 -26.15 -4.31
C THR A 54 -7.29 -25.71 -2.85
N CYS A 55 -6.81 -24.49 -2.61
CA CYS A 55 -6.33 -24.03 -1.31
C CYS A 55 -7.43 -23.30 -0.52
N LYS A 56 -8.43 -24.02 -0.04
CA LYS A 56 -9.59 -23.45 0.69
C LYS A 56 -9.24 -22.84 2.05
N GLU A 57 -8.10 -23.23 2.61
CA GLU A 57 -7.58 -22.74 3.88
C GLU A 57 -6.69 -21.50 3.75
N LEU A 58 -6.55 -20.94 2.54
CA LEU A 58 -5.65 -19.82 2.28
C LEU A 58 -6.08 -18.56 3.04
N GLN A 59 -5.12 -17.99 3.75
CA GLN A 59 -5.27 -16.85 4.65
C GLN A 59 -4.39 -15.66 4.23
N GLU A 60 -3.20 -15.95 3.70
CA GLU A 60 -2.27 -14.96 3.17
C GLU A 60 -1.85 -15.33 1.75
N LEU A 61 -2.01 -14.39 0.82
CA LEU A 61 -1.50 -14.47 -0.54
C LEU A 61 -0.58 -13.28 -0.80
N ARG A 62 0.61 -13.56 -1.33
CA ARG A 62 1.49 -12.56 -1.92
C ARG A 62 1.84 -12.96 -3.34
N VAL A 63 1.54 -12.10 -4.31
CA VAL A 63 1.91 -12.28 -5.72
C VAL A 63 2.90 -11.20 -6.09
N PHE A 64 4.13 -11.59 -6.44
CA PHE A 64 5.25 -10.71 -6.74
C PHE A 64 5.49 -10.59 -8.26
N PRO A 65 5.99 -9.45 -8.76
CA PRO A 65 6.28 -9.30 -10.18
C PRO A 65 7.51 -10.12 -10.60
N SER A 66 7.42 -10.90 -11.69
CA SER A 66 8.55 -11.70 -12.22
C SER A 66 9.51 -10.91 -13.09
N ALA A 67 9.03 -9.87 -13.74
CA ALA A 67 9.85 -8.87 -14.43
C ALA A 67 9.08 -7.54 -14.47
N PRO A 68 9.75 -6.39 -14.34
CA PRO A 68 9.09 -5.08 -14.38
C PRO A 68 8.52 -4.73 -15.77
N PHE A 69 8.94 -5.40 -16.84
CA PHE A 69 8.51 -5.09 -18.20
C PHE A 69 7.98 -6.35 -18.92
N GLY A 70 6.70 -6.31 -19.29
CA GLY A 70 6.12 -7.13 -20.35
C GLY A 70 6.24 -8.65 -20.18
N ASN A 71 5.58 -9.21 -19.16
CA ASN A 71 5.36 -10.66 -19.11
C ASN A 71 3.94 -11.00 -19.63
N PRO A 72 3.80 -11.78 -20.72
CA PRO A 72 2.49 -12.21 -21.23
C PRO A 72 1.74 -13.17 -20.29
N ALA A 73 2.40 -13.69 -19.26
CA ALA A 73 1.80 -14.54 -18.22
C ALA A 73 1.43 -13.77 -16.94
N ALA A 74 1.43 -12.44 -16.96
CA ALA A 74 1.17 -11.65 -15.75
C ALA A 74 -0.28 -11.77 -15.27
N VAL A 75 -0.46 -11.56 -13.96
CA VAL A 75 -1.77 -11.63 -13.31
C VAL A 75 -2.55 -10.33 -13.48
N THR A 76 -3.87 -10.46 -13.55
CA THR A 76 -4.82 -9.33 -13.66
C THR A 76 -5.81 -9.36 -12.49
N GLU A 77 -6.85 -8.53 -12.54
CA GLU A 77 -7.99 -8.57 -11.62
C GLU A 77 -8.71 -9.92 -11.62
N LYS A 78 -8.70 -10.65 -12.75
CA LYS A 78 -9.40 -11.95 -12.87
C LYS A 78 -8.86 -12.98 -11.91
N GLY A 79 -7.52 -13.05 -11.78
CA GLY A 79 -6.86 -13.92 -10.81
C GLY A 79 -7.25 -13.58 -9.37
N LEU A 80 -7.29 -12.29 -9.03
CA LEU A 80 -7.67 -11.85 -7.70
C LEU A 80 -9.16 -12.13 -7.40
N VAL A 81 -10.06 -11.91 -8.36
CA VAL A 81 -11.48 -12.26 -8.24
C VAL A 81 -11.64 -13.75 -7.99
N ALA A 82 -10.96 -14.60 -8.77
CA ALA A 82 -11.00 -16.06 -8.58
C ALA A 82 -10.53 -16.46 -7.17
N ILE A 83 -9.41 -15.92 -6.71
CA ILE A 83 -8.90 -16.13 -5.35
C ILE A 83 -9.93 -15.71 -4.31
N SER A 84 -10.53 -14.53 -4.42
CA SER A 84 -11.52 -14.05 -3.45
C SER A 84 -12.75 -14.98 -3.37
N ALA A 85 -13.20 -15.50 -4.52
CA ALA A 85 -14.35 -16.39 -4.58
C ALA A 85 -14.04 -17.76 -3.95
N GLY A 86 -12.84 -18.29 -4.19
CA GLY A 86 -12.42 -19.63 -3.76
C GLY A 86 -11.83 -19.71 -2.34
N CYS A 87 -11.17 -18.66 -1.87
CA CYS A 87 -10.41 -18.60 -0.62
C CYS A 87 -11.07 -17.64 0.39
N ARG A 88 -12.25 -17.99 0.92
CA ARG A 88 -13.05 -17.13 1.83
C ARG A 88 -12.38 -16.80 3.17
N LYS A 89 -11.30 -17.50 3.53
CA LYS A 89 -10.49 -17.28 4.75
C LYS A 89 -9.37 -16.25 4.54
N LEU A 90 -9.22 -15.73 3.32
CA LEU A 90 -8.19 -14.75 2.98
C LEU A 90 -8.40 -13.45 3.77
N HIS A 91 -7.37 -13.04 4.51
CA HIS A 91 -7.39 -11.81 5.30
C HIS A 91 -6.12 -10.96 5.13
N SER A 92 -5.14 -11.45 4.36
CA SER A 92 -3.90 -10.75 4.07
C SER A 92 -3.52 -10.88 2.60
N LEU A 93 -3.47 -9.75 1.90
CA LEU A 93 -3.13 -9.68 0.49
C LEU A 93 -1.96 -8.72 0.24
N LEU A 94 -1.01 -9.16 -0.58
CA LEU A 94 -0.11 -8.30 -1.35
C LEU A 94 -0.19 -8.74 -2.81
N TYR A 95 -0.65 -7.86 -3.70
CA TYR A 95 -0.90 -8.22 -5.08
C TYR A 95 -0.27 -7.18 -6.01
N PHE A 96 0.69 -7.62 -6.82
CA PHE A 96 1.21 -6.84 -7.93
C PHE A 96 0.55 -7.33 -9.21
N CYS A 97 -0.02 -6.42 -10.00
CA CYS A 97 -0.70 -6.74 -11.25
C CYS A 97 -0.58 -5.60 -12.27
N HIS A 98 -0.94 -5.86 -13.53
CA HIS A 98 -0.87 -4.86 -14.60
C HIS A 98 -2.18 -4.09 -14.82
N GLN A 99 -3.31 -4.62 -14.34
CA GLN A 99 -4.60 -3.93 -14.44
C GLN A 99 -5.50 -4.26 -13.26
N MET A 100 -6.44 -3.36 -12.96
CA MET A 100 -7.49 -3.54 -11.97
C MET A 100 -8.77 -2.82 -12.40
N THR A 101 -9.93 -3.28 -11.91
CA THR A 101 -11.23 -2.62 -12.11
C THR A 101 -11.96 -2.41 -10.79
N ASN A 102 -12.83 -1.39 -10.73
CA ASN A 102 -13.76 -1.14 -9.65
C ASN A 102 -14.66 -2.36 -9.41
N ALA A 103 -15.19 -2.97 -10.48
CA ALA A 103 -16.04 -4.15 -10.40
C ALA A 103 -15.33 -5.34 -9.72
N ALA A 104 -14.04 -5.55 -10.01
CA ALA A 104 -13.25 -6.58 -9.35
C ALA A 104 -13.04 -6.28 -7.87
N LEU A 105 -12.63 -5.06 -7.50
CA LEU A 105 -12.44 -4.67 -6.10
C LEU A 105 -13.74 -4.79 -5.29
N ILE A 106 -14.87 -4.36 -5.84
CA ILE A 106 -16.20 -4.52 -5.23
C ILE A 106 -16.52 -6.02 -5.01
N THR A 107 -16.22 -6.86 -6.00
CA THR A 107 -16.43 -8.31 -5.89
C THR A 107 -15.55 -8.93 -4.80
N VAL A 108 -14.29 -8.52 -4.74
CA VAL A 108 -13.33 -8.97 -3.71
C VAL A 108 -13.79 -8.54 -2.31
N ALA A 109 -14.25 -7.30 -2.15
CA ALA A 109 -14.79 -6.78 -0.90
C ALA A 109 -15.99 -7.61 -0.40
N LYS A 110 -16.90 -7.96 -1.30
CA LYS A 110 -18.08 -8.81 -1.00
C LYS A 110 -17.69 -10.24 -0.62
N ASN A 111 -16.72 -10.82 -1.31
CA ASN A 111 -16.31 -12.21 -1.09
C ASN A 111 -15.48 -12.39 0.19
N CYS A 112 -14.65 -11.41 0.54
CA CYS A 112 -13.68 -11.46 1.64
C CYS A 112 -13.80 -10.23 2.57
N PRO A 113 -14.87 -10.09 3.36
CA PRO A 113 -15.09 -8.92 4.24
C PRO A 113 -14.18 -8.90 5.47
N ASN A 114 -13.32 -9.91 5.65
CA ASN A 114 -12.48 -10.09 6.83
C ASN A 114 -11.01 -9.64 6.61
N PHE A 115 -10.72 -8.86 5.56
CA PHE A 115 -9.36 -8.37 5.35
C PHE A 115 -8.85 -7.55 6.54
N ILE A 116 -7.64 -7.91 6.96
CA ILE A 116 -6.83 -7.19 7.94
C ILE A 116 -5.73 -6.42 7.23
N ARG A 117 -5.20 -6.97 6.12
CA ARG A 117 -4.15 -6.35 5.30
C ARG A 117 -4.53 -6.45 3.84
N PHE A 118 -4.68 -5.31 3.17
CA PHE A 118 -4.98 -5.25 1.74
C PHE A 118 -3.97 -4.32 1.07
N ARG A 119 -3.05 -4.89 0.28
CA ARG A 119 -2.03 -4.12 -0.41
C ARG A 119 -2.09 -4.45 -1.88
N LEU A 120 -2.49 -3.48 -2.68
CA LEU A 120 -2.55 -3.59 -4.13
C LEU A 120 -1.53 -2.63 -4.74
N CYS A 121 -0.77 -3.11 -5.72
CA CYS A 121 0.15 -2.29 -6.50
C CYS A 121 -0.08 -2.59 -7.98
N ILE A 122 -0.48 -1.56 -8.72
CA ILE A 122 -0.69 -1.64 -10.16
C ILE A 122 0.60 -1.15 -10.81
N LEU A 123 1.23 -2.02 -11.62
CA LEU A 123 2.55 -1.75 -12.20
C LEU A 123 2.47 -0.72 -13.33
N ASP A 124 1.39 -0.75 -14.12
CA ASP A 124 1.10 0.23 -15.17
C ASP A 124 0.15 1.31 -14.65
N ALA A 125 0.60 2.09 -13.66
CA ALA A 125 -0.18 3.10 -12.94
C ALA A 125 -0.58 4.36 -13.75
N THR A 126 -0.66 4.24 -15.08
CA THR A 126 -1.09 5.31 -15.98
C THR A 126 -2.47 5.05 -16.58
N LYS A 127 -3.06 3.88 -16.30
CA LYS A 127 -4.32 3.46 -16.91
C LYS A 127 -5.41 3.39 -15.84
N PRO A 128 -6.51 4.15 -15.98
CA PRO A 128 -7.68 4.01 -15.11
C PRO A 128 -8.31 2.63 -15.30
N ASP A 129 -9.42 2.37 -14.61
CA ASP A 129 -10.24 1.17 -14.83
C ASP A 129 -10.47 0.99 -16.36
N PRO A 130 -9.96 -0.09 -16.99
CA PRO A 130 -9.99 -0.24 -18.44
C PRO A 130 -11.40 -0.43 -19.01
N ASP A 131 -12.36 -0.82 -18.19
CA ASP A 131 -13.75 -1.06 -18.61
C ASP A 131 -14.58 0.24 -18.56
N THR A 132 -14.30 1.12 -17.60
CA THR A 132 -15.10 2.33 -17.33
C THR A 132 -14.37 3.65 -17.56
N MET A 133 -13.04 3.60 -17.67
CA MET A 133 -12.14 4.76 -17.71
C MET A 133 -12.30 5.69 -16.49
N GLN A 134 -12.74 5.15 -15.36
CA GLN A 134 -12.91 5.88 -14.11
C GLN A 134 -11.75 5.59 -13.14
N PRO A 135 -11.46 6.51 -12.19
CA PRO A 135 -10.64 6.24 -11.03
C PRO A 135 -11.11 5.01 -10.25
N LEU A 136 -10.22 4.37 -9.49
CA LEU A 136 -10.53 3.18 -8.68
C LEU A 136 -11.15 3.51 -7.30
N ASP A 137 -11.67 4.73 -7.13
CA ASP A 137 -12.17 5.25 -5.86
C ASP A 137 -13.31 4.39 -5.29
N GLU A 138 -14.28 4.02 -6.12
CA GLU A 138 -15.43 3.20 -5.72
C GLU A 138 -15.02 1.77 -5.31
N GLY A 139 -14.04 1.21 -6.00
CA GLY A 139 -13.48 -0.10 -5.72
C GLY A 139 -12.79 -0.13 -4.36
N PHE A 140 -11.89 0.81 -4.11
CA PHE A 140 -11.24 0.93 -2.79
C PHE A 140 -12.23 1.35 -1.70
N GLY A 141 -13.21 2.20 -2.03
CA GLY A 141 -14.34 2.56 -1.18
C GLY A 141 -15.08 1.33 -0.68
N ALA A 142 -15.43 0.41 -1.58
CA ALA A 142 -16.08 -0.85 -1.22
C ALA A 142 -15.20 -1.73 -0.31
N ILE A 143 -13.88 -1.77 -0.53
CA ILE A 143 -12.93 -2.51 0.32
C ILE A 143 -12.95 -1.95 1.74
N VAL A 144 -12.75 -0.64 1.93
CA VAL A 144 -12.73 -0.03 3.27
C VAL A 144 -14.10 -0.02 3.94
N GLN A 145 -15.17 0.07 3.16
CA GLN A 145 -16.54 -0.02 3.67
C GLN A 145 -16.86 -1.43 4.17
N SER A 146 -16.46 -2.48 3.45
CA SER A 146 -16.79 -3.87 3.80
C SER A 146 -15.83 -4.43 4.87
N CYS A 147 -14.54 -4.10 4.79
CA CYS A 147 -13.49 -4.72 5.60
C CYS A 147 -13.24 -3.96 6.91
N LYS A 148 -14.17 -4.07 7.87
CA LYS A 148 -14.13 -3.32 9.14
C LYS A 148 -12.93 -3.62 10.05
N ARG A 149 -12.19 -4.70 9.77
CA ARG A 149 -11.00 -5.12 10.51
C ARG A 149 -9.69 -4.72 9.83
N LEU A 150 -9.76 -3.92 8.77
CA LEU A 150 -8.61 -3.51 7.98
C LEU A 150 -7.66 -2.64 8.83
N ARG A 151 -6.41 -3.10 8.94
CA ARG A 151 -5.34 -2.43 9.69
C ARG A 151 -4.21 -1.93 8.81
N ARG A 152 -4.04 -2.52 7.62
CA ARG A 152 -3.04 -2.07 6.65
C ARG A 152 -3.64 -1.97 5.26
N LEU A 153 -3.51 -0.80 4.66
CA LEU A 153 -3.94 -0.51 3.30
C LEU A 153 -2.76 0.05 2.51
N SER A 154 -2.55 -0.46 1.31
CA SER A 154 -1.69 0.18 0.31
C SER A 154 -2.48 0.33 -0.98
N LEU A 155 -2.51 1.56 -1.49
CA LEU A 155 -3.18 1.95 -2.71
C LEU A 155 -2.21 2.76 -3.56
N SER A 156 -2.34 2.61 -4.88
CA SER A 156 -1.58 3.32 -5.89
C SER A 156 -2.51 3.65 -7.05
N ASP A 157 -2.03 4.48 -7.98
CA ASP A 157 -2.69 4.82 -9.26
C ASP A 157 -3.68 6.00 -9.15
N GLN A 158 -4.26 6.41 -10.29
CA GLN A 158 -5.20 7.52 -10.44
C GLN A 158 -6.41 7.36 -9.53
N LEU A 159 -6.29 7.96 -8.34
CA LEU A 159 -7.32 8.03 -7.32
C LEU A 159 -7.55 9.50 -6.99
N THR A 160 -8.80 9.88 -6.78
CA THR A 160 -9.15 11.26 -6.46
C THR A 160 -9.20 11.47 -4.95
N ASP A 161 -9.48 12.69 -4.51
CA ASP A 161 -9.71 12.96 -3.08
C ASP A 161 -10.88 12.14 -2.48
N GLN A 162 -11.78 11.64 -3.34
CA GLN A 162 -12.93 10.81 -2.97
C GLN A 162 -12.53 9.50 -2.28
N VAL A 163 -11.44 8.83 -2.70
CA VAL A 163 -11.00 7.59 -2.04
C VAL A 163 -10.61 7.86 -0.60
N PHE A 164 -9.98 9.01 -0.34
CA PHE A 164 -9.54 9.37 1.00
C PHE A 164 -10.69 9.79 1.88
N LEU A 165 -11.74 10.40 1.31
CA LEU A 165 -13.01 10.59 2.02
C LEU A 165 -13.58 9.25 2.48
N TYR A 166 -13.64 8.24 1.61
CA TYR A 166 -14.11 6.89 1.98
C TYR A 166 -13.22 6.23 3.03
N ILE A 167 -11.90 6.36 2.91
CA ILE A 167 -10.94 5.87 3.92
C ILE A 167 -11.22 6.53 5.27
N GLY A 168 -11.36 7.86 5.31
CA GLY A 168 -11.67 8.60 6.52
C GLY A 168 -13.02 8.20 7.14
N MET A 169 -14.03 7.97 6.32
CA MET A 169 -15.37 7.58 6.79
C MET A 169 -15.43 6.15 7.34
N TYR A 170 -14.70 5.20 6.75
CA TYR A 170 -14.93 3.78 7.00
C TYR A 170 -13.77 3.03 7.64
N ALA A 171 -12.53 3.48 7.49
CA ALA A 171 -11.31 2.74 7.87
C ALA A 171 -10.84 3.07 9.30
N GLU A 172 -11.73 3.09 10.29
CA GLU A 172 -11.42 3.50 11.67
C GLU A 172 -10.33 2.67 12.37
N GLN A 173 -10.15 1.41 11.94
CA GLN A 173 -9.16 0.47 12.50
C GLN A 173 -7.80 0.54 11.79
N LEU A 174 -7.65 1.42 10.80
CA LEU A 174 -6.45 1.49 9.98
C LEU A 174 -5.25 1.97 10.81
N GLU A 175 -4.18 1.17 10.84
CA GLU A 175 -2.95 1.44 11.58
C GLU A 175 -1.82 1.88 10.64
N MET A 176 -1.84 1.44 9.38
CA MET A 176 -0.83 1.75 8.38
C MET A 176 -1.46 2.00 7.01
N LEU A 177 -1.18 3.17 6.44
CA LEU A 177 -1.63 3.57 5.11
C LEU A 177 -0.40 3.94 4.27
N SER A 178 -0.25 3.30 3.11
CA SER A 178 0.76 3.66 2.10
C SER A 178 0.05 4.13 0.83
N ILE A 179 0.43 5.29 0.31
CA ILE A 179 -0.20 5.99 -0.80
C ILE A 179 0.87 6.31 -1.85
N ALA A 180 0.58 6.09 -3.12
CA ALA A 180 1.44 6.51 -4.21
C ALA A 180 0.64 6.99 -5.43
N PHE A 181 1.03 8.10 -6.06
CA PHE A 181 0.41 8.60 -7.29
C PHE A 181 -1.10 8.84 -7.18
N ALA A 182 -1.58 9.39 -6.06
CA ALA A 182 -3.00 9.48 -5.73
C ALA A 182 -3.36 10.81 -5.04
N GLY A 183 -4.60 11.25 -5.22
CA GLY A 183 -5.14 12.50 -4.70
C GLY A 183 -5.13 13.63 -5.72
N GLU A 184 -5.88 14.67 -5.41
CA GLU A 184 -6.00 15.90 -6.20
C GLU A 184 -5.60 17.14 -5.39
N SER A 185 -5.76 17.10 -4.07
CA SER A 185 -5.42 18.21 -3.19
C SER A 185 -5.14 17.77 -1.76
N ASP A 186 -4.69 18.73 -0.94
CA ASP A 186 -4.54 18.58 0.51
C ASP A 186 -5.78 18.00 1.24
N GLN A 187 -6.98 18.13 0.67
CA GLN A 187 -8.20 17.55 1.27
C GLN A 187 -8.12 16.03 1.39
N GLY A 188 -7.51 15.34 0.41
CA GLY A 188 -7.33 13.90 0.45
C GLY A 188 -6.59 13.45 1.72
N MET A 189 -5.43 14.03 1.99
CA MET A 189 -4.66 13.72 3.20
C MET A 189 -5.42 14.11 4.49
N GLN A 190 -6.12 15.24 4.50
CA GLN A 190 -6.91 15.67 5.66
C GLN A 190 -8.04 14.68 5.99
N TYR A 191 -8.77 14.16 5.00
CA TYR A 191 -9.80 13.14 5.24
C TYR A 191 -9.22 11.90 5.90
N ALA A 192 -8.06 11.43 5.43
CA ALA A 192 -7.39 10.26 6.00
C ALA A 192 -6.93 10.52 7.45
N LEU A 193 -6.29 11.65 7.73
CA LEU A 193 -5.81 12.02 9.07
C LEU A 193 -6.96 12.18 10.07
N ASN A 194 -8.04 12.85 9.68
CA ASN A 194 -9.21 13.10 10.53
C ASN A 194 -9.98 11.82 10.85
N GLY A 195 -10.20 10.96 9.85
CA GLY A 195 -11.01 9.76 10.01
C GLY A 195 -10.27 8.56 10.62
N CYS A 196 -9.00 8.36 10.29
CA CYS A 196 -8.23 7.18 10.74
C CYS A 196 -7.69 7.37 12.16
N LYS A 197 -8.53 7.11 13.17
CA LYS A 197 -8.20 7.33 14.59
C LYS A 197 -7.08 6.44 15.13
N LYS A 198 -6.85 5.26 14.53
CA LYS A 198 -5.80 4.32 14.95
C LYS A 198 -4.53 4.38 14.10
N LEU A 199 -4.42 5.37 13.21
CA LEU A 199 -3.29 5.47 12.30
C LEU A 199 -1.99 5.64 13.08
N ARG A 200 -0.99 4.82 12.74
CA ARG A 200 0.35 4.84 13.33
C ARG A 200 1.42 5.14 12.30
N LYS A 201 1.21 4.77 11.05
CA LYS A 201 2.17 4.99 9.98
C LYS A 201 1.45 5.48 8.73
N LEU A 202 1.91 6.60 8.19
CA LEU A 202 1.48 7.13 6.92
C LEU A 202 2.71 7.28 6.03
N GLU A 203 2.68 6.66 4.86
CA GLU A 203 3.75 6.70 3.86
C GLU A 203 3.14 7.22 2.56
N ILE A 204 3.57 8.39 2.11
CA ILE A 204 3.04 9.07 0.92
C ILE A 204 4.19 9.30 -0.05
N ARG A 205 3.94 9.03 -1.33
CA ARG A 205 4.89 9.30 -2.40
C ARG A 205 4.19 9.83 -3.65
N ASP A 206 4.76 10.83 -4.31
CA ASP A 206 4.26 11.36 -5.59
C ASP A 206 2.76 11.71 -5.52
N CYS A 207 2.36 12.52 -4.54
CA CYS A 207 0.96 12.93 -4.31
C CYS A 207 0.88 14.46 -4.17
N PRO A 208 -0.21 15.11 -4.61
CA PRO A 208 -0.40 16.57 -4.51
C PRO A 208 -0.86 16.97 -3.09
N PHE A 209 -0.12 16.52 -2.08
CA PHE A 209 -0.33 16.88 -0.69
C PHE A 209 0.83 17.76 -0.24
N GLY A 210 0.52 18.90 0.35
CA GLY A 210 1.46 19.93 0.72
C GLY A 210 1.19 20.53 2.10
N ASN A 211 1.45 21.82 2.19
CA ASN A 211 1.55 22.52 3.46
C ASN A 211 0.22 22.54 4.24
N MET A 212 -0.92 22.70 3.55
CA MET A 212 -2.20 22.82 4.26
C MET A 212 -2.58 21.50 4.92
N ALA A 213 -2.39 20.36 4.25
CA ALA A 213 -2.64 19.07 4.88
C ALA A 213 -1.65 18.78 6.02
N LEU A 214 -0.37 19.10 5.80
CA LEU A 214 0.67 18.87 6.80
C LEU A 214 0.37 19.64 8.09
N LEU A 215 -0.04 20.91 8.00
CA LEU A 215 -0.22 21.80 9.14
C LEU A 215 -1.63 21.81 9.74
N ALA A 216 -2.62 21.17 9.10
CA ALA A 216 -4.02 21.19 9.53
C ALA A 216 -4.27 20.62 10.94
N ASP A 217 -3.68 19.47 11.27
CA ASP A 217 -3.80 18.81 12.58
C ASP A 217 -2.45 18.25 13.04
N ILE A 218 -1.57 19.16 13.46
CA ILE A 218 -0.21 18.79 13.88
C ILE A 218 -0.21 17.88 15.13
N GLY A 219 -1.22 18.02 15.99
CA GLY A 219 -1.38 17.19 17.18
C GLY A 219 -1.56 15.71 16.85
N LYS A 220 -2.11 15.39 15.67
CA LYS A 220 -2.26 14.02 15.19
C LYS A 220 -0.93 13.27 15.15
N TYR A 221 0.16 13.94 14.77
CA TYR A 221 1.44 13.28 14.57
C TYR A 221 2.08 12.78 15.88
N GLU A 222 1.73 13.36 17.03
CA GLU A 222 2.15 12.83 18.34
C GLU A 222 1.47 11.49 18.68
N THR A 223 0.34 11.18 18.06
CA THR A 223 -0.32 9.87 18.23
C THR A 223 0.24 8.80 17.30
N MET A 224 0.86 9.23 16.21
CA MET A 224 1.44 8.38 15.19
C MET A 224 2.87 7.97 15.55
N ARG A 225 3.35 6.88 14.94
CA ARG A 225 4.78 6.52 14.99
C ARG A 225 5.56 7.42 14.04
N SER A 226 5.09 7.55 12.81
CA SER A 226 5.80 8.32 11.79
C SER A 226 4.93 8.67 10.59
N LEU A 227 5.34 9.74 9.91
CA LEU A 227 4.90 10.16 8.59
C LEU A 227 6.12 10.22 7.67
N TRP A 228 6.03 9.55 6.52
CA TRP A 228 6.97 9.70 5.42
C TRP A 228 6.25 10.37 4.26
N MET A 229 6.86 11.42 3.69
CA MET A 229 6.39 12.05 2.45
C MET A 229 7.59 12.22 1.52
N SER A 230 7.42 11.86 0.25
CA SER A 230 8.44 12.04 -0.77
C SER A 230 7.82 12.46 -2.10
N SER A 231 8.46 13.36 -2.84
CA SER A 231 7.91 13.94 -4.08
C SER A 231 6.48 14.47 -3.87
N CYS A 232 6.29 15.25 -2.80
CA CYS A 232 5.02 15.87 -2.43
C CYS A 232 5.16 17.40 -2.51
N GLU A 233 4.09 18.14 -2.25
CA GLU A 233 4.05 19.61 -2.36
C GLU A 233 4.34 20.31 -1.01
N VAL A 234 5.10 19.64 -0.13
CA VAL A 234 5.50 20.19 1.17
C VAL A 234 6.74 21.07 0.99
N THR A 235 6.72 22.26 1.59
CA THR A 235 7.87 23.17 1.59
C THR A 235 8.68 23.09 2.88
N VAL A 236 9.93 23.51 2.80
CA VAL A 236 10.84 23.63 3.95
C VAL A 236 10.24 24.52 5.05
N GLY A 237 9.63 25.64 4.67
CA GLY A 237 9.00 26.56 5.61
C GLY A 237 7.92 25.90 6.45
N ALA A 238 7.07 25.04 5.85
CA ALA A 238 6.07 24.29 6.58
C ALA A 238 6.69 23.24 7.51
N CYS A 239 7.79 22.59 7.11
CA CYS A 239 8.54 21.69 8.00
C CYS A 239 9.12 22.43 9.21
N LYS A 240 9.67 23.64 9.02
CA LYS A 240 10.18 24.49 10.12
C LYS A 240 9.05 24.93 11.04
N GLU A 241 7.94 25.42 10.49
CA GLU A 241 6.76 25.80 11.27
C GLU A 241 6.22 24.63 12.11
N LEU A 242 6.19 23.42 11.53
CA LEU A 242 5.77 22.22 12.24
C LEU A 242 6.70 21.92 13.42
N ALA A 243 8.01 21.91 13.18
CA ALA A 243 9.02 21.62 14.19
C ALA A 243 9.01 22.64 15.33
N GLU A 244 8.84 23.93 15.02
CA GLU A 244 8.70 25.00 16.02
C GLU A 244 7.46 24.81 16.91
N LYS A 245 6.32 24.43 16.31
CA LYS A 245 5.07 24.19 17.04
C LYS A 245 5.11 22.92 17.88
N MET A 246 5.87 21.90 17.47
CA MET A 246 5.85 20.57 18.06
C MET A 246 7.26 20.02 18.40
N PRO A 247 7.88 20.47 19.50
CA PRO A 247 9.26 20.13 19.86
C PRO A 247 9.50 18.66 20.24
N ARG A 248 8.43 17.84 20.33
CA ARG A 248 8.50 16.39 20.58
C ARG A 248 8.50 15.56 19.29
N LEU A 249 8.41 16.22 18.14
CA LEU A 249 8.51 15.63 16.83
C LEU A 249 9.88 15.98 16.25
N ASN A 250 10.60 14.98 15.74
CA ASN A 250 11.72 15.25 14.85
C ASN A 250 11.17 15.34 13.44
N VAL A 251 11.54 16.41 12.73
CA VAL A 251 11.26 16.57 11.30
C VAL A 251 12.58 16.50 10.55
N GLU A 252 12.79 15.41 9.84
CA GLU A 252 14.00 15.19 9.06
C GLU A 252 13.73 15.47 7.58
N ILE A 253 14.52 16.36 6.99
CA ILE A 253 14.53 16.66 5.56
C ILE A 253 15.77 16.00 4.96
N PHE A 254 15.58 15.20 3.90
CA PHE A 254 16.68 14.56 3.18
C PHE A 254 16.94 15.35 1.90
N ASN A 255 18.13 15.93 1.79
CA ASN A 255 18.58 16.69 0.63
C ASN A 255 19.72 15.92 -0.06
N GLU A 256 19.39 15.14 -1.08
CA GLU A 256 20.39 14.33 -1.80
C GLU A 256 21.30 15.17 -2.73
N ASN A 257 21.06 16.49 -2.84
CA ASN A 257 21.95 17.40 -3.54
C ASN A 257 23.09 17.81 -2.58
N GLU A 258 24.25 17.18 -2.77
CA GLU A 258 25.49 17.20 -1.95
C GLU A 258 26.19 18.58 -1.82
N GLN A 259 25.49 19.71 -1.98
CA GLN A 259 26.09 21.04 -1.92
C GLN A 259 25.60 21.83 -0.70
N GLU A 260 26.46 21.79 0.32
CA GLU A 260 26.57 22.73 1.44
C GLU A 260 25.44 22.71 2.49
N GLU A 261 25.71 23.38 3.61
CA GLU A 261 24.96 23.41 4.89
C GLU A 261 23.43 23.53 4.70
N CYS A 262 22.63 23.26 5.74
CA CYS A 262 21.16 23.42 5.71
C CYS A 262 20.65 24.86 5.42
N SER A 263 21.12 25.55 4.38
CA SER A 263 20.56 26.78 3.82
C SER A 263 19.34 26.41 2.98
N LEU A 264 18.31 25.91 3.65
CA LEU A 264 17.03 25.59 3.03
C LEU A 264 16.15 26.83 3.06
N GLU A 265 15.85 27.38 1.88
CA GLU A 265 14.89 28.48 1.70
C GLU A 265 13.47 28.00 1.99
N ASP A 266 12.64 28.83 2.63
CA ASP A 266 11.32 28.42 3.11
C ASP A 266 10.34 28.03 1.99
N GLU A 267 10.52 28.59 0.79
CA GLU A 267 9.69 28.35 -0.39
C GLU A 267 10.06 27.06 -1.14
N GLN A 268 11.23 26.47 -0.86
CA GLN A 268 11.70 25.28 -1.56
C GLN A 268 10.86 24.05 -1.19
N SER A 269 10.49 23.25 -2.20
CA SER A 269 9.83 21.96 -1.97
C SER A 269 10.81 20.91 -1.42
N VAL A 270 10.31 20.09 -0.51
CA VAL A 270 11.07 19.02 0.11
C VAL A 270 10.98 17.75 -0.76
N GLU A 271 12.13 17.24 -1.20
CA GLU A 271 12.15 15.98 -1.95
C GLU A 271 11.67 14.81 -1.09
N LYS A 272 12.21 14.68 0.13
CA LYS A 272 11.89 13.62 1.08
C LYS A 272 11.89 14.20 2.49
N MET A 273 10.81 13.93 3.23
CA MET A 273 10.74 14.21 4.66
C MET A 273 10.32 12.98 5.45
N TYR A 274 10.87 12.88 6.65
CA TYR A 274 10.49 11.92 7.66
C TYR A 274 10.19 12.61 8.97
N LEU A 275 8.94 12.53 9.38
CA LEU A 275 8.46 13.04 10.66
C LEU A 275 8.22 11.86 11.59
N TYR A 276 8.71 11.95 12.83
CA TYR A 276 8.41 10.95 13.86
C TYR A 276 8.44 11.54 15.26
N ARG A 277 7.58 11.03 16.13
CA ARG A 277 7.59 11.40 17.55
C ARG A 277 8.75 10.74 18.27
N THR A 278 9.36 11.45 19.22
CA THR A 278 10.48 10.95 20.00
C THR A 278 10.45 11.48 21.43
N LEU A 279 10.96 10.68 22.37
CA LEU A 279 11.28 11.13 23.74
C LEU A 279 12.78 11.40 23.93
N ALA A 280 13.60 10.99 22.95
CA ALA A 280 15.05 11.16 22.99
C ALA A 280 15.52 12.51 22.42
N GLY A 281 14.63 13.25 21.75
CA GLY A 281 14.98 14.44 20.98
C GLY A 281 15.69 14.09 19.67
N LYS A 282 16.49 15.05 19.17
CA LYS A 282 17.25 14.92 17.91
C LYS A 282 18.28 13.79 18.00
N ARG A 283 18.48 13.09 16.88
CA ARG A 283 19.51 12.05 16.78
C ARG A 283 20.88 12.65 16.48
N ASN A 284 21.94 12.00 16.96
CA ASN A 284 23.32 12.47 16.84
C ASN A 284 24.11 11.77 15.72
N ASP A 285 23.43 10.97 14.89
CA ASP A 285 24.00 10.17 13.81
C ASP A 285 23.41 10.56 12.44
N ALA A 286 22.87 11.78 12.32
CA ALA A 286 22.40 12.33 11.06
C ALA A 286 23.58 12.46 10.08
N PRO A 287 23.50 11.82 8.89
CA PRO A 287 24.47 12.10 7.84
C PRO A 287 24.27 13.54 7.33
N GLU A 288 25.28 14.08 6.65
CA GLU A 288 25.31 15.50 6.23
C GLU A 288 24.14 15.90 5.33
N TYR A 289 23.60 14.96 4.54
CA TYR A 289 22.43 15.18 3.69
C TYR A 289 21.08 15.16 4.43
N VAL A 290 21.06 15.01 5.76
CA VAL A 290 19.84 15.02 6.56
C VAL A 290 19.82 16.20 7.53
N CYS A 291 18.87 17.10 7.32
CA CYS A 291 18.61 18.20 8.24
C CYS A 291 17.52 17.81 9.25
N THR A 292 17.82 17.84 10.55
CA THR A 292 16.84 17.59 11.62
C THR A 292 16.38 18.91 12.25
N LEU A 293 15.13 19.30 11.96
CA LEU A 293 14.48 20.49 12.52
C LEU A 293 13.99 20.24 13.94
#